data_AF-A0A6B8LYU6-F1
#
_entry.id   AF-A0A6B8LYU6-F1
#
_cell.length_a   1.000
_cell.length_b   1.000
_cell.length_c   1.000
_cell.angle_alpha   90.00
_cell.angle_beta   90.00
_cell.angle_gamma   90.00
#
_symmetry.space_group_name_H-M   'P 1'
#
loop_
_entity.id
_entity.type
_entity.pdbx_description
1 polymer ?
#
loop_
_entity_poly.entity_id
_entity_poly.type
_entity_poly.pdbx_seq_one_letter_code
_entity_poly.pdbx_strand_id
1 'polypeptide(L)'
;MNILHRPHLCGKTGHAMLDTVEIVIFSGLGALFAVGLVVLARWSKTRPSLLGAYALIAVCFLYVGFALRAQNSETWVGFEMTAVAFFGTLAGMSIVGSPWFVTAGFALHAAWTLYEHYLGAGRDFAPAPFVMATVGFDVVAALYVAFMTLTGKGVETAAGPERKLAARSQNRKGAAK
;
A
#
# COMPACT_ATOMS: atom_id res chain seq x y z
N MET A 1 -34.47 32.02 44.92
CA MET A 1 -33.64 32.42 43.76
C MET A 1 -32.55 31.37 43.64
N ASN A 2 -32.82 30.28 42.91
CA ASN A 2 -31.98 29.07 42.85
C ASN A 2 -30.98 29.19 41.70
N ILE A 3 -29.69 29.31 42.03
CA ILE A 3 -28.59 29.24 41.07
C ILE A 3 -28.28 27.76 40.84
N LEU A 4 -28.80 27.22 39.75
CA LEU A 4 -28.41 25.91 39.23
C LEU A 4 -27.01 26.01 38.61
N HIS A 5 -25.98 25.65 39.39
CA HIS A 5 -24.67 25.35 38.84
C HIS A 5 -24.77 24.01 38.08
N ARG A 6 -24.94 24.08 36.76
CA ARG A 6 -24.69 22.92 35.89
C ARG A 6 -23.18 22.67 35.86
N PRO A 7 -22.68 21.48 36.20
CA PRO A 7 -21.31 21.13 35.87
C PRO A 7 -21.17 21.04 34.36
N HIS A 8 -20.20 21.80 33.83
CA HIS A 8 -19.72 21.65 32.48
C HIS A 8 -19.35 20.19 32.23
N LEU A 9 -20.13 19.50 31.41
CA LEU A 9 -19.68 18.30 30.72
C LEU A 9 -18.56 18.76 29.79
N CYS A 10 -17.33 18.70 30.30
CA CYS A 10 -16.12 18.77 29.51
C CYS A 10 -16.17 17.60 28.53
N GLY A 11 -16.67 17.88 27.33
CA GLY A 11 -16.64 16.95 26.22
C GLY A 11 -15.19 16.58 25.99
N LYS A 12 -14.85 15.29 26.19
CA LYS A 12 -13.63 14.70 25.66
C LYS A 12 -13.65 14.89 24.15
N THR A 13 -13.06 15.96 23.64
CA THR A 13 -12.57 16.01 22.26
C THR A 13 -11.33 15.13 22.18
N GLY A 14 -11.52 13.83 22.40
CA GLY A 14 -10.53 12.83 22.01
C GLY A 14 -10.72 12.63 20.52
N HIS A 15 -9.71 12.98 19.72
CA HIS A 15 -9.63 12.53 18.33
C HIS A 15 -9.96 11.04 18.31
N ALA A 16 -11.04 10.66 17.63
CA ALA A 16 -11.67 9.35 17.79
C ALA A 16 -10.72 8.25 17.29
N MET A 17 -9.98 7.65 18.22
CA MET A 17 -9.38 6.35 17.97
C MET A 17 -10.52 5.36 17.76
N LEU A 18 -10.37 4.55 16.72
CA LEU A 18 -11.33 3.51 16.41
C LEU A 18 -11.37 2.49 17.54
N ASP A 19 -12.54 1.98 17.85
CA ASP A 19 -12.66 0.83 18.74
C ASP A 19 -12.17 -0.46 18.05
N THR A 20 -12.07 -1.54 18.83
CA THR A 20 -11.57 -2.82 18.31
C THR A 20 -12.42 -3.36 17.15
N VAL A 21 -13.74 -3.17 17.18
CA VAL A 21 -14.65 -3.65 16.13
C VAL A 21 -14.44 -2.85 14.85
N GLU A 22 -14.35 -1.53 14.96
CA GLU A 22 -14.08 -0.64 13.84
C GLU A 22 -12.72 -0.93 13.18
N ILE A 23 -11.67 -1.14 13.99
CA ILE A 23 -10.35 -1.55 13.51
C ILE A 23 -10.45 -2.83 12.67
N VAL A 24 -11.12 -3.86 13.19
CA VAL A 24 -11.29 -5.14 12.49
C VAL A 24 -12.06 -4.96 11.18
N ILE A 25 -13.14 -4.16 11.20
CA ILE A 25 -13.96 -3.91 10.01
C ILE A 25 -13.15 -3.20 8.93
N PHE A 26 -12.48 -2.09 9.26
CA PHE A 26 -11.80 -1.28 8.24
C PHE A 26 -10.54 -1.97 7.73
N SER A 27 -9.73 -2.59 8.58
CA SER A 27 -8.61 -3.42 8.11
C SER A 27 -9.09 -4.63 7.31
N GLY A 28 -10.21 -5.24 7.68
CA GLY A 28 -10.85 -6.31 6.90
C GLY A 28 -11.32 -5.83 5.51
N LEU A 29 -11.86 -4.62 5.41
CA LEU A 29 -12.24 -4.01 4.14
C LEU A 29 -11.01 -3.75 3.25
N GLY A 30 -9.92 -3.25 3.84
CA GLY A 30 -8.63 -3.12 3.17
C GLY A 30 -8.11 -4.44 2.61
N ALA A 31 -8.13 -5.48 3.44
CA ALA A 31 -7.79 -6.84 3.04
C ALA A 31 -8.65 -7.33 1.87
N LEU A 32 -9.95 -7.04 1.87
CA LEU A 32 -10.86 -7.38 0.77
C LEU A 32 -10.47 -6.67 -0.54
N PHE A 33 -10.07 -5.39 -0.49
CA PHE A 33 -9.55 -4.69 -1.67
C PHE A 33 -8.24 -5.30 -2.18
N ALA A 34 -7.35 -5.73 -1.29
CA ALA A 34 -6.13 -6.43 -1.69
C ALA A 34 -6.46 -7.77 -2.37
N VAL A 35 -7.43 -8.53 -1.86
CA VAL A 35 -7.94 -9.74 -2.53
C VAL A 35 -8.50 -9.40 -3.91
N GLY A 36 -9.24 -8.30 -4.06
CA GLY A 36 -9.69 -7.79 -5.36
C GLY A 36 -8.53 -7.54 -6.33
N LEU A 37 -7.44 -6.92 -5.86
CA LEU A 37 -6.22 -6.71 -6.63
C LEU A 37 -5.57 -8.04 -7.04
N VAL A 38 -5.56 -9.03 -6.14
CA VAL A 38 -5.06 -10.38 -6.43
C VAL A 38 -5.88 -11.05 -7.53
N VAL A 39 -7.20 -11.01 -7.43
CA VAL A 39 -8.12 -11.55 -8.44
C VAL A 39 -7.88 -10.86 -9.79
N LEU A 40 -7.74 -9.53 -9.78
CA LEU A 40 -7.44 -8.75 -10.98
C LEU A 40 -6.08 -9.10 -11.60
N ALA A 41 -5.03 -9.30 -10.80
CA ALA A 41 -3.73 -9.73 -11.29
C ALA A 41 -3.81 -11.10 -11.97
N ARG A 42 -4.55 -12.04 -11.37
CA ARG A 42 -4.74 -13.38 -11.93
C ARG A 42 -5.58 -13.36 -13.21
N TRP A 43 -6.67 -12.58 -13.22
CA TRP A 43 -7.56 -12.47 -14.37
C TRP A 43 -6.86 -11.82 -15.57
N SER A 44 -6.10 -10.76 -15.32
CA SER A 44 -5.32 -10.07 -16.36
C SER A 44 -4.03 -10.80 -16.76
N LYS A 45 -3.70 -11.93 -16.10
CA LYS A 45 -2.43 -12.67 -16.25
C LYS A 45 -1.20 -11.77 -16.05
N THR A 46 -1.34 -10.74 -15.22
CA THR A 46 -0.29 -9.77 -14.92
C THR A 46 0.57 -10.28 -13.76
N ARG A 47 1.85 -9.87 -13.75
CA ARG A 47 2.77 -10.15 -12.65
C ARG A 47 2.25 -9.48 -11.36
N PRO A 48 2.03 -10.23 -10.27
CA PRO A 48 1.58 -9.68 -9.00
C PRO A 48 2.40 -8.48 -8.50
N SER A 49 3.74 -8.54 -8.65
CA SER A 49 4.63 -7.47 -8.23
C SER A 49 4.45 -6.18 -9.04
N LEU A 50 4.14 -6.28 -10.33
CA LEU A 50 3.92 -5.10 -11.18
C LEU A 50 2.63 -4.38 -10.79
N LEU A 51 1.54 -5.14 -10.62
CA LEU A 51 0.27 -4.55 -10.19
C LEU A 51 0.36 -4.01 -8.75
N GLY A 52 1.09 -4.72 -7.89
CA GLY A 52 1.43 -4.25 -6.54
C GLY A 52 2.23 -2.95 -6.56
N ALA A 53 3.20 -2.80 -7.47
CA ALA A 53 4.01 -1.59 -7.58
C ALA A 53 3.14 -0.36 -7.91
N TYR A 54 2.24 -0.50 -8.88
CA TYR A 54 1.29 0.57 -9.21
C TYR A 54 0.31 0.86 -8.07
N ALA A 55 -0.16 -0.18 -7.38
CA ALA A 55 -1.03 0.00 -6.22
C ALA A 55 -0.32 0.74 -5.07
N LEU A 56 0.93 0.40 -4.74
CA LEU A 56 1.72 1.08 -3.73
C LEU A 56 1.88 2.58 -4.06
N ILE A 57 2.23 2.89 -5.31
CA ILE A 57 2.33 4.28 -5.79
C ILE A 57 0.98 5.00 -5.66
N ALA A 58 -0.10 4.36 -6.10
CA ALA A 58 -1.44 4.94 -6.04
C ALA A 58 -1.85 5.28 -4.59
N VAL A 59 -1.63 4.36 -3.65
CA VAL A 59 -1.93 4.58 -2.23
C VAL A 59 -1.12 5.74 -1.64
N CYS A 60 0.17 5.86 -1.97
CA CYS A 60 0.97 7.02 -1.53
C CYS A 60 0.37 8.34 -2.01
N PHE A 61 -0.11 8.41 -3.26
CA PHE A 61 -0.75 9.62 -3.78
C PHE A 61 -2.11 9.92 -3.15
N LEU A 62 -2.82 8.93 -2.59
CA LEU A 62 -4.05 9.19 -1.83
C LEU A 62 -3.76 10.01 -0.57
N TYR A 63 -2.62 9.78 0.10
CA TYR A 63 -2.20 10.58 1.25
C TYR A 63 -1.78 12.00 0.87
N VAL A 64 -1.12 12.19 -0.27
CA VAL A 64 -0.92 13.53 -0.85
C VAL A 64 -2.27 14.23 -1.05
N GLY A 65 -3.27 13.51 -1.55
CA GLY A 65 -4.64 14.01 -1.70
C GLY A 65 -5.28 14.44 -0.38
N PHE A 66 -5.05 13.71 0.72
CA PHE A 66 -5.51 14.14 2.04
C PHE A 66 -4.74 15.34 2.59
N ALA A 67 -3.43 15.39 2.36
CA ALA A 67 -2.57 16.50 2.79
C ALA A 67 -3.01 17.85 2.20
N LEU A 68 -3.64 17.87 1.03
CA LEU A 68 -4.24 19.08 0.45
C LEU A 68 -5.30 19.74 1.35
N ARG A 69 -5.92 18.98 2.27
CA ARG A 69 -6.92 19.47 3.23
C ARG A 69 -6.34 19.82 4.60
N ALA A 70 -5.03 19.65 4.79
CA ALA A 70 -4.37 19.99 6.04
C ALA A 70 -4.29 21.51 6.22
N GLN A 71 -4.27 21.99 7.48
CA GLN A 71 -4.13 23.42 7.77
C GLN A 71 -2.81 24.01 7.22
N ASN A 72 -1.73 23.22 7.24
CA ASN A 72 -0.43 23.55 6.65
C ASN A 72 -0.18 22.70 5.39
N SER A 73 -1.06 22.81 4.41
CA SER A 73 -1.10 21.93 3.23
C SER A 73 0.22 21.88 2.47
N GLU A 74 0.94 23.00 2.31
CA GLU A 74 2.23 23.03 1.60
C GLU A 74 3.28 22.11 2.26
N THR A 75 3.41 22.20 3.59
CA THR A 75 4.34 21.37 4.35
C THR A 75 3.95 19.90 4.29
N TRP A 76 2.67 19.59 4.48
CA TRP A 76 2.18 18.22 4.47
C TRP A 76 2.26 17.59 3.08
N VAL A 77 1.94 18.32 2.01
CA VAL A 77 2.13 17.84 0.64
C VAL A 77 3.61 17.57 0.39
N GLY A 78 4.50 18.47 0.81
CA GLY A 78 5.95 18.24 0.72
C GLY A 78 6.38 16.96 1.44
N PHE A 79 5.88 16.74 2.65
CA PHE A 79 6.14 15.54 3.45
C PHE A 79 5.60 14.27 2.78
N GLU A 80 4.35 14.25 2.33
CA GLU A 80 3.77 13.10 1.62
C GLU A 80 4.47 12.81 0.29
N MET A 81 4.96 13.85 -0.40
CA MET A 81 5.77 13.67 -1.62
C MET A 81 7.11 12.98 -1.33
N THR A 82 7.65 13.09 -0.11
CA THR A 82 8.82 12.28 0.29
C THR A 82 8.48 10.80 0.43
N ALA A 83 7.29 10.47 0.95
CA ALA A 83 6.78 9.11 0.99
C ALA A 83 6.58 8.57 -0.43
N VAL A 84 5.95 9.34 -1.33
CA VAL A 84 5.83 8.99 -2.76
C VAL A 84 7.19 8.71 -3.39
N ALA A 85 8.21 9.53 -3.13
CA ALA A 85 9.55 9.32 -3.68
C ALA A 85 10.19 8.04 -3.12
N PHE A 86 10.08 7.80 -1.81
CA PHE A 86 10.66 6.63 -1.16
C PHE A 86 9.97 5.31 -1.58
N PHE A 87 8.65 5.23 -1.42
CA PHE A 87 7.88 4.04 -1.78
C PHE A 87 7.77 3.85 -3.30
N GLY A 88 7.72 4.94 -4.07
CA GLY A 88 7.82 4.90 -5.53
C GLY A 88 9.17 4.36 -6.01
N THR A 89 10.26 4.62 -5.29
CA THR A 89 11.57 4.01 -5.58
C THR A 89 11.55 2.50 -5.33
N LEU A 90 10.98 2.05 -4.20
CA LEU A 90 10.80 0.61 -3.90
C LEU A 90 9.91 -0.07 -4.96
N ALA A 91 8.81 0.58 -5.35
CA ALA A 91 7.94 0.13 -6.42
C ALA A 91 8.71 0.02 -7.75
N GLY A 92 9.47 1.04 -8.14
CA GLY A 92 10.29 1.04 -9.35
C GLY A 92 11.35 -0.06 -9.38
N MET A 93 12.08 -0.25 -8.28
CA MET A 93 13.05 -1.35 -8.13
C MET A 93 12.40 -2.73 -8.24
N SER A 94 11.12 -2.87 -7.89
CA SER A 94 10.39 -4.13 -8.09
C SER A 94 10.02 -4.42 -9.54
N ILE A 95 9.87 -3.38 -10.37
CA ILE A 95 9.55 -3.50 -11.79
C ILE A 95 10.77 -3.97 -12.58
N VAL A 96 11.94 -3.38 -12.29
CA VAL A 96 13.20 -3.69 -13.01
C VAL A 96 14.02 -4.80 -12.36
N GLY A 97 13.79 -5.07 -11.07
CA GLY A 97 14.60 -5.98 -10.27
C GLY A 97 13.77 -7.06 -9.58
N SER A 98 13.65 -6.96 -8.26
CA SER A 98 13.14 -8.03 -7.41
C SER A 98 11.75 -7.73 -6.85
N PRO A 99 10.80 -8.69 -6.88
CA PRO A 99 9.49 -8.54 -6.25
C PRO A 99 9.57 -8.33 -4.72
N TRP A 100 10.72 -8.63 -4.11
CA TRP A 100 10.97 -8.33 -2.70
C TRP A 100 10.95 -6.82 -2.39
N PHE A 101 11.26 -5.95 -3.36
CA PHE A 101 11.21 -4.50 -3.13
C PHE A 101 9.80 -3.98 -2.91
N VAL A 102 8.80 -4.45 -3.67
CA VAL A 102 7.40 -4.06 -3.44
C VAL A 102 6.81 -4.76 -2.21
N THR A 103 7.30 -5.98 -1.90
CA THR A 103 6.95 -6.65 -0.64
C THR A 103 7.39 -5.82 0.56
N ALA A 104 8.66 -5.38 0.57
CA ALA A 104 9.19 -4.48 1.59
C ALA A 104 8.45 -3.12 1.56
N GLY A 105 8.17 -2.59 0.37
CA GLY A 105 7.42 -1.36 0.17
C GLY A 105 6.07 -1.37 0.88
N PHE A 106 5.24 -2.38 0.66
CA PHE A 106 3.97 -2.52 1.36
C PHE A 106 4.14 -2.71 2.88
N ALA A 107 5.09 -3.53 3.32
CA ALA A 107 5.32 -3.75 4.75
C ALA A 107 5.76 -2.46 5.47
N LEU A 108 6.69 -1.70 4.89
CA LEU A 108 7.10 -0.40 5.42
C LEU A 108 5.98 0.64 5.31
N HIS A 109 5.20 0.63 4.23
CA HIS A 109 4.10 1.58 4.04
C HIS A 109 2.99 1.37 5.08
N ALA A 110 2.68 0.12 5.44
CA ALA A 110 1.75 -0.18 6.53
C ALA A 110 2.24 0.42 7.86
N ALA A 111 3.52 0.26 8.16
CA ALA A 111 4.13 0.80 9.39
C ALA A 111 4.14 2.34 9.38
N TRP A 112 4.55 2.96 8.27
CA TRP A 112 4.51 4.41 8.06
C TRP A 112 3.09 4.95 8.25
N THR A 113 2.12 4.32 7.60
CA THR A 113 0.71 4.71 7.64
C THR A 113 0.16 4.69 9.06
N LEU A 114 0.46 3.65 9.82
CA LEU A 114 0.04 3.54 11.21
C LEU A 114 0.71 4.61 12.08
N TYR A 115 2.03 4.79 11.94
CA TYR A 115 2.80 5.72 12.75
C TYR A 115 2.38 7.18 12.48
N GLU A 116 2.35 7.62 11.24
CA GLU A 116 2.10 9.02 10.90
C GLU A 116 0.61 9.38 10.95
N HIS A 117 -0.27 8.53 10.42
CA HIS A 117 -1.67 8.89 10.19
C HIS A 117 -2.66 8.32 11.21
N TYR A 118 -2.29 7.26 11.94
CA TYR A 118 -3.13 6.77 13.03
C TYR A 118 -2.68 7.31 14.40
N LEU A 119 -1.38 7.23 14.68
CA LEU A 119 -0.79 7.62 15.96
C LEU A 119 -0.25 9.05 15.97
N GLY A 120 0.22 9.53 14.83
CA GLY A 120 0.95 10.79 14.67
C GLY A 120 0.10 11.99 14.27
N ALA A 121 0.78 13.06 13.86
CA ALA A 121 0.15 14.33 13.49
C ALA A 121 -0.65 14.25 12.17
N GLY A 122 -0.40 13.22 11.35
CA GLY A 122 -1.15 12.95 10.13
C GLY A 122 -2.64 12.64 10.34
N ARG A 123 -3.04 12.31 11.57
CA ARG A 123 -4.44 12.03 11.96
C ARG A 123 -5.38 13.23 11.78
N ASP A 124 -4.83 14.44 11.71
CA ASP A 124 -5.62 15.67 11.61
C ASP A 124 -6.26 15.85 10.23
N PHE A 125 -5.75 15.17 9.20
CA PHE A 125 -6.26 15.25 7.83
C PHE A 125 -6.56 13.88 7.20
N ALA A 126 -5.95 12.80 7.67
CA ALA A 126 -6.22 11.44 7.21
C ALA A 126 -7.31 10.77 8.07
N PRO A 127 -8.46 10.36 7.48
CA PRO A 127 -9.52 9.69 8.24
C PRO A 127 -9.06 8.34 8.80
N ALA A 128 -9.20 8.12 10.11
CA ALA A 128 -8.79 6.87 10.78
C ALA A 128 -9.34 5.58 10.13
N PRO A 129 -10.61 5.51 9.67
CA PRO A 129 -11.11 4.36 8.91
C PRO A 129 -10.31 4.06 7.65
N PHE A 130 -9.92 5.10 6.90
CA PHE A 130 -9.12 4.95 5.70
C PHE A 130 -7.73 4.44 6.04
N VAL A 131 -7.12 4.99 7.10
CA VAL A 131 -5.79 4.56 7.58
C VAL A 131 -5.79 3.06 7.91
N MET A 132 -6.78 2.57 8.65
CA MET A 132 -6.86 1.15 8.98
C MET A 132 -7.16 0.26 7.75
N ALA A 133 -7.92 0.76 6.79
CA ALA A 133 -8.12 0.07 5.51
C ALA A 133 -6.81 -0.01 4.70
N THR A 134 -6.03 1.06 4.63
CA THR A 134 -4.70 1.03 3.99
C THR A 134 -3.78 0.01 4.64
N VAL A 135 -3.71 -0.01 5.99
CA VAL A 135 -2.88 -0.99 6.71
C VAL A 135 -3.29 -2.43 6.38
N GLY A 136 -4.59 -2.72 6.37
CA GLY A 136 -5.10 -4.04 6.00
C GLY A 136 -4.78 -4.42 4.55
N PHE A 137 -4.91 -3.48 3.63
CA PHE A 137 -4.55 -3.64 2.22
C PHE A 137 -3.06 -3.96 2.05
N ASP A 138 -2.19 -3.15 2.66
CA ASP A 138 -0.74 -3.28 2.55
C ASP A 138 -0.23 -4.61 3.11
N VAL A 139 -0.71 -5.01 4.29
CA VAL A 139 -0.29 -6.29 4.91
C VAL A 139 -0.66 -7.46 4.01
N VAL A 140 -1.88 -7.51 3.48
CA VAL A 140 -2.31 -8.60 2.61
C VAL A 140 -1.57 -8.57 1.27
N ALA A 141 -1.36 -7.38 0.69
CA ALA A 141 -0.60 -7.22 -0.54
C ALA A 141 0.87 -7.69 -0.37
N ALA A 142 1.52 -7.30 0.72
CA ALA A 142 2.87 -7.74 1.07
C ALA A 142 2.94 -9.26 1.20
N LEU A 143 2.05 -9.87 2.00
CA LEU A 143 2.01 -11.31 2.20
C LEU A 143 1.75 -12.08 0.90
N TYR A 144 0.86 -11.59 0.05
CA TYR A 144 0.57 -12.22 -1.23
C TYR A 144 1.76 -12.18 -2.18
N VAL A 145 2.41 -11.02 -2.35
CA VAL A 145 3.58 -10.91 -3.23
C VAL A 145 4.74 -11.75 -2.68
N ALA A 146 4.97 -11.75 -1.37
CA ALA A 146 5.95 -12.61 -0.71
C ALA A 146 5.69 -14.09 -1.01
N PHE A 147 4.44 -14.55 -0.81
CA PHE A 147 4.04 -15.93 -1.07
C PHE A 147 4.25 -16.33 -2.54
N MET A 148 3.86 -15.47 -3.49
CA MET A 148 4.05 -15.72 -4.91
C MET A 148 5.54 -15.75 -5.30
N THR A 149 6.37 -14.95 -4.62
CA THR A 149 7.82 -14.93 -4.81
C THR A 149 8.46 -16.20 -4.28
N LEU A 150 8.10 -16.63 -3.07
CA LEU A 150 8.60 -17.85 -2.44
C LEU A 150 8.19 -19.12 -3.20
N THR A 151 6.98 -19.16 -3.76
CA THR A 151 6.49 -20.31 -4.53
C THR A 151 6.96 -20.32 -5.99
N GLY A 152 7.75 -19.34 -6.43
CA GLY A 152 8.23 -19.21 -7.82
C GLY A 152 7.15 -18.82 -8.83
N LYS A 153 5.88 -18.82 -8.44
CA LYS A 153 4.73 -18.51 -9.30
C LYS A 153 4.68 -17.04 -9.74
N GLY A 154 5.39 -16.14 -9.04
CA GLY A 154 5.53 -14.74 -9.44
C GLY A 154 6.45 -14.53 -10.64
N VAL A 155 7.38 -15.45 -10.90
CA VAL A 155 8.40 -15.35 -11.97
C VAL A 155 7.94 -16.05 -13.26
N GLU A 156 7.13 -17.10 -13.17
CA GLU A 156 6.67 -17.84 -14.37
C GLU A 156 5.73 -17.03 -15.27
N THR A 157 4.89 -16.17 -14.71
CA THR A 157 4.10 -15.20 -15.48
C THR A 157 4.97 -14.19 -16.26
N ALA A 158 6.27 -14.14 -15.96
CA ALA A 158 7.26 -13.22 -16.53
C ALA A 158 8.17 -13.83 -17.60
N ALA A 159 7.98 -15.07 -18.05
CA ALA A 159 8.69 -15.60 -19.22
C ALA A 159 8.21 -14.88 -20.50
N GLY A 160 8.60 -13.61 -20.64
CA GLY A 160 8.31 -12.76 -21.76
C GLY A 160 9.03 -13.18 -23.04
N PRO A 161 8.73 -12.50 -24.16
CA PRO A 161 9.26 -12.82 -25.49
C PRO A 161 10.79 -12.93 -25.53
N GLU A 162 11.52 -12.16 -24.72
CA GLU A 162 12.99 -12.15 -24.70
C GLU A 162 13.61 -13.48 -24.27
N ARG A 163 13.06 -14.16 -23.26
CA ARG A 163 13.57 -15.49 -22.84
C ARG A 163 13.29 -16.54 -23.92
N LYS A 164 12.18 -16.40 -24.66
CA LYS A 164 11.86 -17.24 -25.83
C LYS A 164 12.74 -16.91 -27.05
N LEU A 165 13.10 -15.64 -27.26
CA LEU A 165 14.01 -15.19 -28.32
C LEU A 165 15.45 -15.64 -28.07
N ALA A 166 15.94 -15.52 -26.83
CA ALA A 166 17.25 -16.02 -26.42
C ALA A 166 17.34 -17.54 -26.57
N ALA A 167 16.30 -18.28 -26.15
CA ALA A 167 16.23 -19.73 -26.33
C ALA A 167 16.16 -20.15 -27.82
N ARG A 168 15.40 -19.41 -28.66
CA ARG A 168 15.37 -19.64 -30.11
C ARG A 168 16.72 -19.37 -30.79
N SER A 169 17.42 -18.32 -30.37
CA SER A 169 18.76 -17.98 -30.88
C SER A 169 19.77 -19.09 -30.59
N GLN A 170 19.74 -19.66 -29.38
CA GLN A 170 20.62 -20.76 -29.01
C GLN A 170 20.30 -22.06 -29.77
N ASN A 171 19.02 -22.42 -29.94
CA ASN A 171 18.63 -23.59 -30.75
C ASN A 171 19.05 -23.47 -32.23
N ARG A 172 19.02 -22.26 -32.79
CA ARG A 172 19.45 -22.02 -34.18
C ARG A 172 20.96 -22.19 -34.37
N LYS A 173 21.77 -21.90 -33.36
CA LYS A 173 23.23 -22.10 -33.39
C LYS A 173 23.63 -23.56 -33.19
N GLY A 174 22.82 -24.35 -32.47
CA GLY A 174 23.04 -25.79 -32.27
C GLY A 174 22.72 -26.66 -33.48
N ALA A 175 21.72 -26.27 -34.28
CA ALA A 175 21.29 -27.01 -35.48
C ALA A 175 22.14 -26.73 -36.74
N ALA A 176 23.14 -25.84 -36.65
CA ALA A 176 24.04 -25.47 -37.75
C ALA A 176 25.42 -26.15 -37.67
N LYS A 177 25.53 -27.22 -36.89
CA LYS A 177 26.68 -28.14 -36.84
C LYS A 177 26.26 -29.49 -37.37
#